data_AF-A0A4S8L5Q6-F1
#
_entry.id   AF-A0A4S8L5Q6-F1
#
_cell.length_a   1.000
_cell.length_b   1.000
_cell.length_c   1.000
_cell.angle_alpha   90.00
_cell.angle_beta   90.00
_cell.angle_gamma   90.00
#
_symmetry.space_group_name_H-M   'P 1'
#
loop_
_entity.id
_entity.type
_entity.pdbx_description
1 polymer ?
#
loop_
_entity_poly.entity_id
_entity_poly.type
_entity_poly.pdbx_seq_one_letter_code
_entity_poly.pdbx_strand_id
1 'polypeptide(L)' 'RVKRWREEVLLLQEEMRCCLVTLKWQAEQWEKRVDIDTFEGERLEGAAAYAYEQADVRLRICARFEELWSSKVV' A
#
# COMPACT_ATOMS: atom_id res chain seq x y z
N ARG A 1 -26.11 0.89 23.45
CA ARG A 1 -25.37 1.82 22.57
C ARG A 1 -23.86 1.72 22.77
N VAL A 2 -23.30 1.85 23.98
CA VAL A 2 -21.84 1.77 24.26
C VAL A 2 -21.15 0.48 23.76
N LYS A 3 -21.79 -0.70 23.84
CA LYS A 3 -21.19 -1.97 23.37
C LYS A 3 -20.85 -1.99 21.86
N ARG A 4 -21.68 -1.36 21.04
CA ARG A 4 -21.49 -1.31 19.57
C ARG A 4 -20.29 -0.47 19.16
N TRP A 5 -20.04 0.64 19.86
CA TRP A 5 -18.91 1.52 19.58
C TRP A 5 -17.57 0.82 19.77
N ARG A 6 -17.47 -0.08 20.76
CA ARG A 6 -16.23 -0.85 20.99
C ARG A 6 -15.95 -1.82 19.84
N GLU A 7 -16.98 -2.48 19.33
CA GLU A 7 -16.88 -3.35 18.16
C GLU A 7 -16.49 -2.55 16.90
N GLU A 8 -17.13 -1.40 16.68
CA GLU A 8 -16.84 -0.52 15.54
C GLU A 8 -15.39 0.01 15.56
N VAL A 9 -14.85 0.35 16.75
CA VAL A 9 -13.45 0.77 16.88
C VAL A 9 -12.48 -0.37 16.54
N LEU A 10 -12.76 -1.60 17.01
CA LEU A 10 -11.93 -2.77 16.69
C LEU A 10 -11.96 -3.10 15.19
N LEU A 11 -13.14 -3.04 14.58
CA LEU A 11 -13.29 -3.24 13.13
C LEU A 11 -12.50 -2.20 12.35
N LEU A 12 -12.57 -0.93 12.75
CA LEU A 12 -11.83 0.14 12.08
C LEU A 12 -10.31 -0.07 12.15
N GLN A 13 -9.79 -0.53 13.29
CA GLN A 13 -8.37 -0.88 13.44
C GLN A 13 -7.95 -2.03 12.52
N GLU A 14 -8.81 -3.06 12.41
CA GLU A 14 -8.55 -4.20 11.54
C GLU A 14 -8.62 -3.81 10.04
N GLU A 15 -9.59 -3.00 9.65
CA GLU A 15 -9.68 -2.47 8.28
C GLU A 15 -8.42 -1.67 7.91
N MET A 16 -7.89 -0.88 8.85
CA MET A 16 -6.61 -0.19 8.63
C MET A 16 -5.45 -1.18 8.47
N ARG A 17 -5.38 -2.24 9.30
CA ARG A 17 -4.37 -3.29 9.15
C ARG A 17 -4.46 -3.97 7.77
N CYS A 18 -5.67 -4.28 7.30
CA CYS A 18 -5.93 -4.82 5.97
C CYS A 18 -5.51 -3.85 4.85
N CYS A 19 -5.75 -2.55 5.03
CA CYS A 19 -5.32 -1.51 4.09
C CYS A 19 -3.79 -1.50 3.93
N LEU A 20 -3.04 -1.54 5.04
CA LEU A 20 -1.57 -1.58 5.01
C LEU A 20 -1.03 -2.81 4.28
N VAL A 21 -1.59 -3.99 4.57
CA VAL A 21 -1.21 -5.24 3.89
C VAL A 21 -1.48 -5.14 2.39
N THR A 22 -2.62 -4.57 2.01
CA THR A 22 -3.00 -4.39 0.61
C THR A 22 -2.05 -3.45 -0.12
N LEU A 23 -1.66 -2.32 0.50
CA LEU A 23 -0.73 -1.36 -0.09
C LEU A 23 0.65 -1.98 -0.35
N LYS A 24 1.18 -2.75 0.60
CA LYS A 24 2.45 -3.49 0.44
C LYS A 24 2.36 -4.51 -0.68
N TRP A 25 1.31 -5.34 -0.68
CA TRP A 25 1.08 -6.32 -1.74
C TRP A 25 0.97 -5.66 -3.13
N GLN A 26 0.30 -4.51 -3.24
CA GLN A 26 0.21 -3.77 -4.49
C GLN A 26 1.57 -3.23 -4.94
N ALA A 27 2.41 -2.74 -4.02
CA ALA A 27 3.77 -2.29 -4.36
C ALA A 27 4.60 -3.44 -4.94
N GLU A 28 4.56 -4.62 -4.31
CA GLU A 28 5.20 -5.83 -4.84
C GLU A 28 4.65 -6.23 -6.22
N GLN A 29 3.34 -6.05 -6.46
CA GLN A 29 2.77 -6.32 -7.79
C GLN A 29 3.29 -5.35 -8.85
N TRP A 30 3.63 -4.11 -8.49
CA TRP A 30 4.22 -3.16 -9.42
C TRP A 30 5.68 -3.48 -9.71
N GLU A 31 6.46 -3.89 -8.71
CA GLU A 31 7.84 -4.33 -8.94
C GLU A 31 7.93 -5.51 -9.91
N LYS A 32 6.96 -6.43 -9.87
CA LYS A 32 6.88 -7.54 -10.83
C LYS A 32 6.54 -7.12 -12.26
N ARG A 33 6.08 -5.88 -12.48
CA ARG A 33 5.74 -5.33 -13.80
C ARG A 33 6.87 -4.53 -14.43
N VAL A 34 8.04 -4.50 -13.80
CA VAL A 34 9.22 -3.81 -14.33
C VAL A 34 9.70 -4.46 -15.63
N ASP A 35 9.60 -5.78 -15.71
CA ASP A 35 10.04 -6.56 -16.87
C ASP A 35 8.81 -7.02 -17.67
N ILE A 36 8.43 -6.23 -18.66
CA ILE A 36 7.33 -6.54 -19.59
C ILE A 36 7.95 -7.04 -20.89
N ASP A 37 7.83 -8.34 -21.13
CA ASP A 37 8.36 -9.06 -22.31
C ASP A 37 7.90 -8.48 -23.66
N THR A 38 6.83 -7.69 -23.67
CA THR A 38 6.30 -7.06 -24.89
C THR A 38 6.94 -5.71 -25.23
N PHE A 39 7.69 -5.09 -24.31
CA PHE A 39 8.31 -3.78 -24.52
C PHE A 39 9.82 -3.93 -24.70
N GLU A 40 10.39 -3.10 -25.58
CA GLU A 40 11.81 -3.09 -25.89
C GLU A 40 12.37 -1.65 -25.85
N GLY A 41 13.69 -1.54 -25.68
CA GLY A 41 14.41 -0.27 -25.69
C GLY A 41 13.85 0.76 -24.69
N GLU A 42 13.77 2.01 -25.12
CA GLU A 42 13.30 3.15 -24.29
C GLU A 42 11.91 2.92 -23.70
N ARG A 43 11.05 2.15 -24.37
CA ARG A 43 9.71 1.84 -23.87
C ARG A 43 9.75 0.90 -22.66
N LEU A 44 10.65 -0.07 -22.66
CA LEU A 44 10.87 -0.96 -21.52
C LEU A 44 11.41 -0.17 -20.33
N GLU A 45 12.42 0.69 -20.58
CA GLU A 45 13.00 1.56 -19.54
C GLU A 45 11.96 2.51 -18.93
N GLY A 46 11.13 3.15 -19.76
CA GLY A 46 10.06 4.02 -19.29
C GLY A 46 8.98 3.27 -18.51
N ALA A 47 8.61 2.06 -18.94
CA ALA A 47 7.65 1.22 -18.21
C ALA A 47 8.20 0.75 -16.87
N ALA A 48 9.48 0.36 -16.82
CA ALA A 48 10.19 0.02 -15.60
C ALA A 48 10.22 1.20 -14.62
N ALA A 49 10.64 2.38 -15.09
CA ALA A 49 10.67 3.60 -14.27
C ALA A 49 9.29 3.94 -13.68
N TYR A 50 8.25 3.87 -14.51
CA TYR A 50 6.87 4.09 -14.06
C TYR A 50 6.41 3.03 -13.05
N ALA A 51 6.73 1.77 -13.26
CA ALA A 51 6.38 0.70 -12.33
C ALA A 51 7.01 0.91 -10.95
N TYR A 52 8.29 1.30 -10.91
CA TYR A 52 8.97 1.64 -9.66
C TYR A 52 8.35 2.87 -8.97
N GLU A 53 8.01 3.92 -9.73
CA GLU A 53 7.31 5.08 -9.17
C GLU A 53 5.96 4.68 -8.55
N GLN A 54 5.21 3.82 -9.21
CA GLN A 54 3.93 3.31 -8.70
C GLN A 54 4.08 2.46 -7.43
N ALA A 55 5.14 1.66 -7.32
CA ALA A 55 5.46 0.93 -6.10
C ALA A 55 5.80 1.90 -4.96
N ASP A 56 6.67 2.87 -5.22
CA ASP A 56 7.12 3.85 -4.22
C ASP A 56 5.98 4.73 -3.70
N VAL A 57 5.07 5.19 -4.56
CA VAL A 57 3.87 5.94 -4.12
C VAL A 57 3.03 5.13 -3.12
N ARG A 58 2.86 3.82 -3.34
CA ARG A 58 2.08 2.96 -2.44
C ARG A 58 2.80 2.73 -1.11
N LEU A 59 4.12 2.55 -1.15
CA LEU A 59 4.94 2.46 0.05
C LEU A 59 4.91 3.76 0.86
N ARG A 60 4.94 4.93 0.21
CA ARG A 60 4.79 6.23 0.88
C ARG A 60 3.42 6.40 1.55
N ILE A 61 2.33 5.99 0.89
CA ILE A 61 0.99 6.00 1.49
C ILE A 61 0.94 5.03 2.68
N CYS A 62 1.50 3.82 2.53
CA CYS A 62 1.57 2.82 3.60
C CYS A 62 2.31 3.37 4.82
N ALA A 63 3.50 3.95 4.63
CA ALA A 63 4.30 4.53 5.71
C ALA A 63 3.53 5.66 6.42
N ARG A 64 2.82 6.50 5.66
CA ARG A 64 2.01 7.58 6.25
C ARG A 64 0.85 7.04 7.09
N PHE A 65 0.19 5.96 6.65
CA PHE A 65 -0.87 5.32 7.44
C PHE A 65 -0.30 4.58 8.65
N GLU A 66 0.84 3.91 8.52
CA GLU A 66 1.54 3.33 9.67
C GLU A 66 1.88 4.39 10.72
N GLU A 67 2.39 5.55 10.31
CA GLU A 67 2.67 6.67 11.23
C GLU A 67 1.40 7.20 11.90
N LEU A 68 0.33 7.44 11.12
CA LEU A 68 -0.92 8.00 11.62
C LEU A 68 -1.62 7.05 12.61
N TRP A 69 -1.53 5.73 12.39
CA TRP A 69 -2.21 4.71 13.19
C TRP A 69 -1.30 3.99 14.20
N SER A 70 0.00 4.33 14.23
CA SER A 70 0.98 3.93 15.25
C SER A 70 0.72 4.57 16.62
N SER A 71 -0.14 5.60 16.67
CA SER A 71 -0.52 6.25 17.92
C SER A 71 -1.18 5.25 18.87
N LYS A 72 -0.40 4.79 19.85
CA LYS A 72 -0.92 4.12 21.03
C LYS A 72 -1.94 5.05 21.66
N VAL A 73 -3.19 4.61 21.69
CA VAL A 73 -4.19 5.15 22.60
C VAL A 73 -3.58 5.09 24.00
N VAL A 74 -3.28 6.27 24.57
CA VAL A 74 -2.95 6.45 25.99
C VAL A 74 -4.20 6.17 26.81
#